data_AF-A0A133S472-F1
#
_entry.id   AF-A0A133S472-F1
#
_cell.length_a   1.000
_cell.length_b   1.000
_cell.length_c   1.000
_cell.angle_alpha   90.00
_cell.angle_beta   90.00
_cell.angle_gamma   90.00
#
_symmetry.space_group_name_H-M   'P 1'
#
loop_
_entity.id
_entity.type
_entity.pdbx_description
1 polymer ?
#
loop_
_entity_poly.entity_id
_entity_poly.type
_entity_poly.pdbx_seq_one_letter_code
_entity_poly.pdbx_strand_id
1 'polypeptide(L)'
;VDGKIGVNGKDGSAVVINGKDGSIGLNGKDGANGITIKGDKGVDGVDGLNGTNGITRIVYQDKDGNNHEVATHDDGMKFAGDDGQTNQDTNPQVIKKHLNKVVDIVGGADKTKLTDNNIGVNNDGGKLRVQLANELSGINKISNGGSSISIADVPAGATSPAVTISGGNLSMGDGTASGNHKIVNLAAGTNDTDAVNYKQLKDSRTTVTSQDGSVTITPTQNGDSTNYDLKVNPPLDPRVDQLAEEIGRVGAQGAALSALKPIQYDPLEPTQIMAGYGNYRGNSAIAMGVAHYKNESTLIHGGISWAGGSSHMMANAGVTWKVGNRDSEAAVADRYRKGPISSAYAMQQEMAAMKAQNAGLKGEVSDLKAENEQMKAQIAAMMAKLGL
;
A
#
# COMPACT_ATOMS: atom_id res chain seq x y z
N VAL A 1 -1.35 -108.09 49.35
CA VAL A 1 -1.20 -107.62 50.75
C VAL A 1 -0.81 -106.16 50.65
N ASP A 2 -1.65 -105.25 51.16
CA ASP A 2 -1.33 -103.82 51.17
C ASP A 2 -0.27 -103.58 52.26
N GLY A 3 0.96 -103.25 51.87
CA GLY A 3 2.07 -102.99 52.80
C GLY A 3 2.04 -101.58 53.38
N LYS A 4 2.57 -101.37 54.60
CA LYS A 4 2.74 -100.06 55.24
C LYS A 4 4.12 -99.97 55.85
N ILE A 5 4.83 -98.86 55.62
CA ILE A 5 6.09 -98.53 56.31
C ILE A 5 5.86 -97.22 57.07
N GLY A 6 6.28 -97.15 58.34
CA GLY A 6 6.10 -95.96 59.16
C GLY A 6 7.31 -95.71 60.07
N VAL A 7 7.64 -94.44 60.26
CA VAL A 7 8.62 -93.96 61.24
C VAL A 7 7.90 -92.96 62.15
N ASN A 8 7.94 -93.22 63.46
CA ASN A 8 7.32 -92.36 64.47
C ASN A 8 8.41 -91.61 65.22
N GLY A 9 8.32 -90.28 65.22
CA GLY A 9 9.15 -89.40 66.03
C GLY A 9 8.60 -89.25 67.45
N LYS A 10 9.45 -88.72 68.33
CA LYS A 10 9.02 -88.22 69.64
C LYS A 10 7.98 -87.10 69.45
N ASP A 11 6.98 -87.04 70.32
CA ASP A 11 5.92 -86.03 70.32
C ASP A 11 5.01 -86.02 69.07
N GLY A 12 4.63 -87.19 68.55
CA GLY A 12 3.54 -87.31 67.57
C GLY A 12 3.87 -87.01 66.09
N SER A 13 5.09 -86.55 65.77
CA SER A 13 5.58 -86.43 64.39
C SER A 13 5.71 -87.79 63.72
N ALA A 14 5.39 -87.93 62.44
CA ALA A 14 5.47 -89.22 61.75
C ALA A 14 5.64 -89.09 60.24
N VAL A 15 6.23 -90.13 59.63
CA VAL A 15 6.23 -90.36 58.18
C VAL A 15 5.66 -91.75 57.92
N VAL A 16 4.72 -91.85 56.99
CA VAL A 16 4.01 -93.09 56.68
C VAL A 16 3.93 -93.27 55.17
N ILE A 17 4.32 -94.44 54.67
CA ILE A 17 4.14 -94.85 53.27
C ILE A 17 3.07 -95.94 53.22
N ASN A 18 1.97 -95.67 52.52
CA ASN A 18 0.81 -96.57 52.43
C ASN A 18 0.77 -97.25 51.06
N GLY A 19 0.99 -98.56 51.01
CA GLY A 19 0.92 -99.35 49.78
C GLY A 19 -0.49 -99.58 49.26
N LYS A 20 -1.53 -99.28 50.06
CA LYS A 20 -2.95 -99.42 49.67
C LYS A 20 -3.34 -98.43 48.58
N ASP A 21 -2.93 -97.18 48.72
CA ASP A 21 -3.31 -96.06 47.85
C ASP A 21 -2.09 -95.30 47.28
N GLY A 22 -0.87 -95.76 47.60
CA GLY A 22 0.37 -95.16 47.13
C GLY A 22 0.69 -93.80 47.77
N SER A 23 0.06 -93.46 48.90
CA SER A 23 0.26 -92.18 49.57
C SER A 23 1.46 -92.15 50.53
N ILE A 24 2.00 -90.96 50.75
CA ILE A 24 2.98 -90.63 51.78
C ILE A 24 2.35 -89.62 52.74
N GLY A 25 2.05 -90.05 53.97
CA GLY A 25 1.61 -89.18 55.05
C GLY A 25 2.79 -88.61 55.82
N LEU A 26 2.77 -87.31 56.09
CA LEU A 26 3.76 -86.56 56.86
C LEU A 26 3.02 -85.78 57.95
N ASN A 27 3.40 -85.95 59.22
CA ASN A 27 2.84 -85.18 60.33
C ASN A 27 3.96 -84.48 61.10
N GLY A 28 3.71 -83.21 61.47
CA GLY A 28 4.53 -82.47 62.42
C GLY A 28 4.21 -82.84 63.87
N LYS A 29 4.84 -82.12 64.80
CA LYS A 29 4.67 -82.31 66.25
C LYS A 29 3.19 -82.29 66.62
N ASP A 30 2.79 -83.27 67.43
CA ASP A 30 1.43 -83.47 67.93
C ASP A 30 0.37 -83.55 66.80
N GLY A 31 0.76 -84.01 65.60
CA GLY A 31 -0.12 -84.13 64.43
C GLY A 31 -0.36 -82.82 63.67
N ALA A 32 0.31 -81.73 64.03
CA ALA A 32 0.17 -80.44 63.35
C ALA A 32 0.73 -80.51 61.91
N ASN A 33 0.15 -79.70 61.02
CA ASN A 33 0.61 -79.55 59.62
C ASN A 33 0.68 -80.88 58.86
N GLY A 34 -0.24 -81.80 59.15
CA GLY A 34 -0.38 -83.06 58.42
C GLY A 34 -0.53 -82.83 56.92
N ILE A 35 0.24 -83.56 56.13
CA ILE A 35 0.17 -83.55 54.67
C ILE A 35 0.15 -84.99 54.18
N THR A 36 -0.75 -85.31 53.25
CA THR A 36 -0.74 -86.61 52.55
C THR A 36 -0.46 -86.40 51.08
N ILE A 37 0.70 -86.86 50.60
CA ILE A 37 1.15 -86.72 49.22
C ILE A 37 0.81 -88.01 48.44
N LYS A 38 0.30 -87.90 47.23
CA LYS A 38 0.04 -89.04 46.33
C LYS A 38 0.14 -88.61 44.87
N GLY A 39 0.27 -89.59 43.97
CA GLY A 39 -0.01 -89.35 42.56
C GLY A 39 -1.52 -89.32 42.31
N ASP A 40 -2.01 -88.39 41.50
CA ASP A 40 -3.40 -88.37 41.04
C ASP A 40 -3.49 -87.88 39.58
N LYS A 41 -4.66 -88.05 38.94
CA LYS A 41 -4.89 -87.56 37.57
C LYS A 41 -5.00 -86.03 37.59
N GLY A 42 -4.21 -85.34 36.76
CA GLY A 42 -4.34 -83.90 36.59
C GLY A 42 -5.63 -83.46 35.87
N VAL A 43 -5.95 -82.16 36.00
CA VAL A 43 -7.09 -81.52 35.33
C VAL A 43 -6.95 -81.59 33.80
N ASP A 44 -8.04 -81.95 33.11
CA ASP A 44 -8.10 -82.01 31.64
C ASP A 44 -8.07 -80.59 31.03
N GLY A 45 -7.32 -80.35 29.95
CA GLY A 45 -7.32 -79.08 29.20
C GLY A 45 -6.29 -78.02 29.61
N VAL A 46 -5.41 -78.33 30.57
CA VAL A 46 -4.22 -77.51 30.85
C VAL A 46 -3.12 -77.88 29.85
N ASP A 47 -2.56 -76.89 29.15
CA ASP A 47 -1.75 -77.14 27.96
C ASP A 47 -0.31 -77.58 28.31
N GLY A 48 0.04 -78.77 27.83
CA GLY A 48 1.37 -79.40 27.81
C GLY A 48 1.41 -80.48 26.72
N LEU A 49 1.30 -80.09 25.44
CA LEU A 49 1.04 -81.02 24.31
C LEU A 49 2.03 -82.22 24.29
N ASN A 50 1.59 -83.48 24.11
CA ASN A 50 0.49 -84.00 23.28
C ASN A 50 -0.48 -84.97 24.01
N GLY A 51 -1.74 -84.99 23.56
CA GLY A 51 -2.87 -85.77 24.11
C GLY A 51 -2.63 -87.27 24.29
N THR A 52 -3.27 -87.95 25.25
CA THR A 52 -4.75 -88.04 25.33
C THR A 52 -5.25 -88.36 26.76
N ASN A 53 -4.40 -88.35 27.79
CA ASN A 53 -4.82 -88.64 29.17
C ASN A 53 -3.97 -87.82 30.14
N GLY A 54 -4.61 -86.97 30.96
CA GLY A 54 -3.98 -85.99 31.86
C GLY A 54 -2.70 -86.48 32.55
N ILE A 55 -1.72 -85.59 32.65
CA ILE A 55 -0.44 -85.88 33.31
C ILE A 55 -0.67 -86.34 34.75
N THR A 56 0.11 -87.31 35.21
CA THR A 56 0.13 -87.68 36.64
C THR A 56 0.69 -86.50 37.42
N ARG A 57 -0.10 -85.97 38.36
CA ARG A 57 0.32 -84.86 39.23
C ARG A 57 0.69 -85.37 40.59
N ILE A 58 1.60 -84.65 41.23
CA ILE A 58 1.77 -84.75 42.68
C ILE A 58 0.64 -83.94 43.30
N VAL A 59 -0.27 -84.64 43.98
CA VAL A 59 -1.35 -84.06 44.77
C VAL A 59 -0.98 -84.20 46.23
N TYR A 60 -1.16 -83.14 46.99
CA TYR A 60 -1.09 -83.22 48.44
C TYR A 60 -2.40 -82.77 49.08
N GLN A 61 -2.83 -83.52 50.08
CA GLN A 61 -3.94 -83.14 50.94
C GLN A 61 -3.38 -82.41 52.15
N ASP A 62 -3.89 -81.21 52.44
CA ASP A 62 -3.54 -80.46 53.64
C ASP A 62 -4.20 -81.05 54.89
N LYS A 63 -3.84 -80.51 56.07
CA LYS A 63 -4.35 -80.95 57.36
C LYS A 63 -5.87 -80.83 57.50
N ASP A 64 -6.50 -79.99 56.68
CA ASP A 64 -7.93 -79.71 56.70
C ASP A 64 -8.68 -80.60 55.68
N GLY A 65 -7.95 -81.46 54.95
CA GLY A 65 -8.50 -82.38 53.97
C GLY A 65 -8.61 -81.81 52.56
N ASN A 66 -8.13 -80.59 52.29
CA ASN A 66 -8.20 -80.00 50.95
C ASN A 66 -7.04 -80.47 50.07
N ASN A 67 -7.35 -80.81 48.82
CA ASN A 67 -6.35 -81.25 47.84
C ASN A 67 -5.74 -80.05 47.11
N HIS A 68 -4.43 -80.12 46.88
CA HIS A 68 -3.65 -79.14 46.14
C HIS A 68 -2.75 -79.86 45.13
N GLU A 69 -2.49 -79.24 43.98
CA GLU A 69 -1.61 -79.79 42.94
C GLU A 69 -0.26 -79.06 42.92
N VAL A 70 0.83 -79.79 42.71
CA VAL A 70 2.16 -79.21 42.49
C VAL A 70 2.34 -78.87 41.01
N ALA A 71 2.74 -77.64 40.71
CA ALA A 71 3.06 -77.20 39.36
C ALA A 71 4.36 -77.83 38.83
N THR A 72 4.39 -78.20 37.54
CA THR A 72 5.55 -78.76 36.83
C THR A 72 6.09 -77.75 35.80
N HIS A 73 7.26 -78.03 35.20
CA HIS A 73 7.74 -77.19 34.09
C HIS A 73 6.87 -77.27 32.83
N ASP A 74 5.99 -78.27 32.72
CA ASP A 74 5.01 -78.37 31.63
C ASP A 74 3.77 -77.50 31.92
N ASP A 75 3.62 -76.97 33.14
CA ASP A 75 2.65 -75.90 33.41
C ASP A 75 3.14 -74.56 32.89
N GLY A 76 2.23 -73.59 32.78
CA GLY A 76 2.56 -72.31 32.20
C GLY A 76 1.52 -71.22 32.37
N MET A 77 1.90 -70.03 31.91
CA MET A 77 1.00 -68.87 31.80
C MET A 77 0.48 -68.74 30.36
N LYS A 78 -0.74 -68.23 30.23
CA LYS A 78 -1.34 -67.87 28.95
C LYS A 78 -1.40 -66.34 28.85
N PHE A 79 -0.88 -65.78 27.76
CA PHE A 79 -0.92 -64.35 27.48
C PHE A 79 -1.75 -64.12 26.21
N ALA A 80 -2.79 -63.31 26.31
CA ALA A 80 -3.69 -63.01 25.20
C ALA A 80 -3.61 -61.52 24.85
N GLY A 81 -3.43 -61.22 23.56
CA GLY A 81 -3.69 -59.90 23.00
C GLY A 81 -5.19 -59.67 22.76
N ASP A 82 -5.52 -58.57 22.09
CA ASP A 82 -6.91 -58.22 21.78
C ASP A 82 -7.63 -59.28 20.94
N ASP A 83 -6.89 -59.98 20.06
CA ASP A 83 -7.35 -61.07 19.19
C ASP A 83 -7.35 -62.46 19.86
N GLY A 84 -6.85 -62.56 21.10
CA GLY A 84 -6.71 -63.81 21.86
C GLY A 84 -7.77 -64.05 22.95
N GLN A 85 -8.76 -63.17 23.10
CA GLN A 85 -9.57 -63.11 24.34
C GLN A 85 -10.62 -64.23 24.48
N THR A 86 -11.07 -64.82 23.38
CA THR A 86 -12.07 -65.91 23.38
C THR A 86 -11.40 -67.27 23.22
N ASN A 87 -12.01 -68.31 23.81
CA ASN A 87 -11.57 -69.70 23.70
C ASN A 87 -10.06 -69.88 23.97
N GLN A 88 -9.57 -69.35 25.09
CA GLN A 88 -8.13 -69.19 25.38
C GLN A 88 -7.34 -70.52 25.37
N ASP A 89 -8.02 -71.65 25.49
CA ASP A 89 -7.41 -72.98 25.45
C ASP A 89 -7.10 -73.44 24.01
N THR A 90 -7.87 -73.00 23.03
CA THR A 90 -7.76 -73.43 21.62
C THR A 90 -7.38 -72.30 20.67
N ASN A 91 -7.37 -71.05 21.12
CA ASN A 91 -7.06 -69.89 20.30
C ASN A 91 -5.55 -69.82 19.98
N PRO A 92 -5.15 -69.82 18.70
CA PRO A 92 -3.74 -69.78 18.29
C PRO A 92 -3.05 -68.44 18.57
N GLN A 93 -3.81 -67.36 18.81
CA GLN A 93 -3.25 -66.04 19.16
C GLN A 93 -2.88 -65.92 20.64
N VAL A 94 -3.27 -66.90 21.47
CA VAL A 94 -2.84 -66.97 22.88
C VAL A 94 -1.42 -67.51 22.92
N ILE A 95 -0.51 -66.73 23.48
CA ILE A 95 0.86 -67.16 23.75
C ILE A 95 0.82 -68.03 25.01
N LYS A 96 1.01 -69.33 24.81
CA LYS A 96 1.08 -70.30 25.89
C LYS A 96 2.55 -70.56 26.23
N LYS A 97 2.94 -70.29 27.47
CA LYS A 97 4.33 -70.37 27.88
C LYS A 97 4.55 -71.24 29.11
N HIS A 98 5.28 -72.32 28.92
CA HIS A 98 5.77 -73.18 29.99
C HIS A 98 6.67 -72.43 30.99
N LEU A 99 6.64 -72.86 32.26
CA LEU A 99 7.54 -72.36 33.30
C LEU A 99 9.00 -72.58 32.87
N ASN A 100 9.90 -71.67 33.30
CA ASN A 100 11.32 -71.67 32.91
C ASN A 100 11.59 -71.46 31.40
N LYS A 101 10.66 -70.80 30.69
CA LYS A 101 10.86 -70.32 29.31
C LYS A 101 10.74 -68.80 29.23
N VAL A 102 11.50 -68.18 28.32
CA VAL A 102 11.50 -66.72 28.10
C VAL A 102 10.31 -66.28 27.24
N VAL A 103 9.48 -65.36 27.72
CA VAL A 103 8.50 -64.64 26.89
C VAL A 103 9.15 -63.37 26.36
N ASP A 104 9.22 -63.24 25.04
CA ASP A 104 9.73 -62.02 24.40
C ASP A 104 8.61 -61.01 24.18
N ILE A 105 8.82 -59.77 24.63
CA ILE A 105 7.94 -58.63 24.37
C ILE A 105 8.79 -57.58 23.65
N VAL A 106 8.63 -57.49 22.32
CA VAL A 106 9.54 -56.71 21.45
C VAL A 106 8.76 -55.67 20.65
N GLY A 107 9.14 -54.39 20.79
CA GLY A 107 8.55 -53.26 20.05
C GLY A 107 9.36 -52.79 18.83
N GLY A 108 10.55 -53.34 18.59
CA GLY A 108 11.37 -53.09 17.39
C GLY A 108 12.11 -51.74 17.32
N ALA A 109 11.94 -50.84 18.28
CA ALA A 109 12.61 -49.54 18.31
C ALA A 109 14.08 -49.63 18.78
N ASP A 110 14.88 -48.62 18.41
CA ASP A 110 16.23 -48.41 18.94
C ASP A 110 16.15 -48.11 20.45
N LYS A 111 16.84 -48.92 21.26
CA LYS A 111 16.82 -48.85 22.72
C LYS A 111 17.33 -47.52 23.28
N THR A 112 18.10 -46.77 22.50
CA THR A 112 18.63 -45.45 22.88
C THR A 112 17.70 -44.29 22.49
N LYS A 113 16.63 -44.57 21.75
CA LYS A 113 15.66 -43.59 21.23
C LYS A 113 14.24 -43.88 21.72
N LEU A 114 14.14 -44.30 22.98
CA LEU A 114 12.87 -44.53 23.65
C LEU A 114 12.45 -43.28 24.44
N THR A 115 11.16 -43.21 24.72
CA THR A 115 10.59 -42.15 25.56
C THR A 115 9.99 -42.76 26.82
N ASP A 116 10.10 -42.06 27.93
CA ASP A 116 9.46 -42.46 29.19
C ASP A 116 8.03 -41.89 29.26
N ASN A 117 7.18 -42.53 30.07
CA ASN A 117 5.84 -42.06 30.45
C ASN A 117 4.79 -41.91 29.33
N ASN A 118 5.15 -42.08 28.06
CA ASN A 118 4.22 -41.97 26.93
C ASN A 118 3.28 -43.17 26.78
N ILE A 119 3.63 -44.32 27.37
CA ILE A 119 2.80 -45.53 27.37
C ILE A 119 2.47 -45.88 28.82
N GLY A 120 1.18 -45.82 29.16
CA GLY A 120 0.63 -46.23 30.44
C GLY A 120 0.08 -47.66 30.41
N VAL A 121 0.08 -48.32 31.56
CA VAL A 121 -0.52 -49.65 31.75
C VAL A 121 -1.46 -49.61 32.95
N ASN A 122 -2.76 -49.84 32.72
CA ASN A 122 -3.80 -49.79 33.75
C ASN A 122 -4.51 -51.13 33.89
N ASN A 123 -4.85 -51.52 35.13
CA ASN A 123 -5.74 -52.66 35.37
C ASN A 123 -7.20 -52.23 35.19
N ASP A 124 -7.92 -52.89 34.30
CA ASP A 124 -9.34 -52.72 34.07
C ASP A 124 -10.01 -54.10 34.04
N GLY A 125 -10.72 -54.46 35.11
CA GLY A 125 -11.43 -55.73 35.20
C GLY A 125 -10.53 -56.98 35.06
N GLY A 126 -9.29 -56.92 35.53
CA GLY A 126 -8.32 -58.02 35.42
C GLY A 126 -7.51 -58.03 34.12
N LYS A 127 -7.68 -57.01 33.25
CA LYS A 127 -6.90 -56.83 32.02
C LYS A 127 -5.91 -55.68 32.18
N LEU A 128 -4.70 -55.84 31.66
CA LEU A 128 -3.72 -54.76 31.57
C LEU A 128 -3.96 -53.99 30.26
N ARG A 129 -4.58 -52.81 30.34
CA ARG A 129 -4.78 -51.92 29.19
C ARG A 129 -3.52 -51.09 28.96
N VAL A 130 -2.89 -51.29 27.81
CA VAL A 130 -1.75 -50.50 27.33
C VAL A 130 -2.29 -49.31 26.54
N GLN A 131 -1.92 -48.09 26.93
CA GLN A 131 -2.53 -46.87 26.41
C GLN A 131 -1.47 -45.80 26.16
N LEU A 132 -1.69 -44.95 25.15
CA LEU A 132 -0.93 -43.72 24.99
C LEU A 132 -1.35 -42.70 26.04
N ALA A 133 -0.39 -41.92 26.54
CA ALA A 133 -0.67 -40.75 27.34
C ALA A 133 -1.39 -39.67 26.49
N ASN A 134 -2.27 -38.90 27.12
CA ASN A 134 -2.95 -37.77 26.45
C ASN A 134 -1.96 -36.68 26.03
N GLU A 135 -0.85 -36.55 26.75
CA GLU A 135 0.25 -35.67 26.45
C GLU A 135 1.49 -36.52 26.18
N LEU A 136 2.05 -36.37 24.99
CA LEU A 136 3.27 -37.08 24.59
C LEU A 136 4.48 -36.16 24.74
N SER A 137 5.55 -36.66 25.35
CA SER A 137 6.79 -35.92 25.60
C SER A 137 8.00 -36.60 24.95
N GLY A 138 9.02 -35.84 24.53
CA GLY A 138 10.23 -36.39 23.92
C GLY A 138 10.05 -36.99 22.51
N ILE A 139 8.92 -36.73 21.84
CA ILE A 139 8.68 -37.17 20.47
C ILE A 139 9.32 -36.16 19.49
N ASN A 140 10.40 -36.59 18.84
CA ASN A 140 11.15 -35.72 17.92
C ASN A 140 10.60 -35.71 16.48
N LYS A 141 9.98 -36.81 16.03
CA LYS A 141 9.49 -36.92 14.65
C LYS A 141 8.33 -37.90 14.55
N ILE A 142 7.32 -37.54 13.79
CA ILE A 142 6.25 -38.42 13.32
C ILE A 142 6.38 -38.51 11.80
N SER A 143 6.52 -39.73 11.27
CA SER A 143 6.74 -39.99 9.85
C SER A 143 5.72 -41.00 9.34
N ASN A 144 5.09 -40.71 8.20
CA ASN A 144 4.16 -41.62 7.55
C ASN A 144 4.47 -41.67 6.05
N GLY A 145 5.27 -42.66 5.65
CA GLY A 145 5.79 -42.76 4.28
C GLY A 145 6.64 -41.54 3.90
N GLY A 146 6.25 -40.85 2.83
CA GLY A 146 6.99 -39.71 2.27
C GLY A 146 6.82 -38.38 3.03
N SER A 147 5.89 -38.30 3.99
CA SER A 147 5.62 -37.08 4.74
C SER A 147 6.00 -37.21 6.21
N SER A 148 6.42 -36.10 6.83
CA SER A 148 6.75 -36.07 8.25
C SER A 148 6.61 -34.71 8.90
N ILE A 149 6.40 -34.73 10.21
CA ILE A 149 6.49 -33.58 11.10
C ILE A 149 7.65 -33.86 12.06
N SER A 150 8.65 -32.99 12.05
CA SER A 150 9.72 -33.00 13.04
C SER A 150 9.46 -31.89 14.08
N ILE A 151 9.50 -32.25 15.35
CA ILE A 151 9.23 -31.40 16.51
C ILE A 151 10.57 -31.19 17.20
N ALA A 152 11.06 -29.95 17.24
CA ALA A 152 12.42 -29.60 17.67
C ALA A 152 13.54 -30.04 16.69
N ASP A 153 13.24 -30.02 15.39
CA ASP A 153 14.27 -30.12 14.36
C ASP A 153 15.16 -28.88 14.38
N VAL A 154 16.44 -29.01 14.05
CA VAL A 154 17.30 -27.85 13.78
C VAL A 154 17.64 -27.91 12.29
N PRO A 155 16.82 -27.29 11.43
CA PRO A 155 17.06 -27.30 9.98
C PRO A 155 18.47 -26.83 9.66
N ALA A 156 19.02 -27.31 8.53
CA ALA A 156 20.36 -26.93 8.10
C ALA A 156 20.50 -25.39 8.02
N GLY A 157 21.44 -24.83 8.79
CA GLY A 157 21.68 -23.39 8.90
C GLY A 157 20.87 -22.67 9.99
N ALA A 158 19.97 -23.34 10.70
CA ALA A 158 19.27 -22.79 11.86
C ALA A 158 20.05 -23.01 13.16
N THR A 159 19.86 -22.12 14.13
CA THR A 159 20.45 -22.24 15.49
C THR A 159 19.40 -22.55 16.56
N SER A 160 18.12 -22.49 16.20
CA SER A 160 16.99 -22.71 17.12
C SER A 160 16.12 -23.86 16.61
N PRO A 161 15.57 -24.68 17.52
CA PRO A 161 14.63 -25.72 17.14
C PRO A 161 13.38 -25.15 16.47
N ALA A 162 12.91 -25.83 15.43
CA ALA A 162 11.71 -25.49 14.68
C ALA A 162 10.80 -26.71 14.54
N VAL A 163 9.55 -26.43 14.16
CA VAL A 163 8.67 -27.47 13.59
C VAL A 163 8.91 -27.50 12.09
N THR A 164 9.38 -28.64 11.59
CA THR A 164 9.60 -28.84 10.14
C THR A 164 8.54 -29.79 9.60
N ILE A 165 7.88 -29.38 8.51
CA ILE A 165 6.97 -30.24 7.75
C ILE A 165 7.64 -30.57 6.43
N SER A 166 7.77 -31.86 6.13
CA SER A 166 8.41 -32.36 4.91
C SER A 166 7.50 -33.31 4.15
N GLY A 167 7.72 -33.40 2.84
CA GLY A 167 6.96 -34.25 1.92
C GLY A 167 5.75 -33.58 1.25
N GLY A 168 5.65 -32.24 1.27
CA GLY A 168 4.61 -31.49 0.56
C GLY A 168 4.20 -30.18 1.23
N ASN A 169 3.03 -29.68 0.83
CA ASN A 169 2.44 -28.45 1.38
C ASN A 169 1.78 -28.70 2.74
N LEU A 170 1.78 -27.68 3.61
CA LEU A 170 0.92 -27.64 4.79
C LEU A 170 -0.51 -27.26 4.37
N SER A 171 -1.44 -28.19 4.46
CA SER A 171 -2.86 -27.88 4.29
C SER A 171 -3.50 -27.51 5.62
N MET A 172 -4.11 -26.31 5.69
CA MET A 172 -4.87 -25.84 6.85
C MET A 172 -6.37 -26.12 6.72
N GLY A 173 -6.80 -26.98 5.81
CA GLY A 173 -8.20 -27.28 5.56
C GLY A 173 -8.42 -28.24 4.39
N ASP A 174 -9.65 -28.31 3.90
CA ASP A 174 -10.05 -29.10 2.74
C ASP A 174 -10.08 -28.29 1.42
N GLY A 175 -9.74 -27.00 1.48
CA GLY A 175 -9.76 -26.10 0.32
C GLY A 175 -11.13 -25.45 0.06
N THR A 176 -12.14 -25.72 0.89
CA THR A 176 -13.45 -25.06 0.81
C THR A 176 -13.51 -23.80 1.68
N ALA A 177 -14.39 -22.86 1.34
CA ALA A 177 -14.52 -21.60 2.08
C ALA A 177 -14.85 -21.78 3.58
N SER A 178 -15.55 -22.87 3.92
CA SER A 178 -15.95 -23.17 5.31
C SER A 178 -15.02 -24.16 6.01
N GLY A 179 -14.20 -24.92 5.29
CA GLY A 179 -13.29 -25.93 5.83
C GLY A 179 -11.85 -25.47 6.04
N ASN A 180 -11.52 -24.24 5.64
CA ASN A 180 -10.19 -23.66 5.81
C ASN A 180 -10.00 -23.02 7.20
N HIS A 181 -8.86 -23.26 7.83
CA HIS A 181 -8.51 -22.71 9.15
C HIS A 181 -7.54 -21.52 9.05
N LYS A 182 -7.61 -20.64 10.05
CA LYS A 182 -6.73 -19.47 10.18
C LYS A 182 -5.39 -19.86 10.80
N ILE A 183 -4.33 -19.20 10.37
CA ILE A 183 -3.05 -19.14 11.09
C ILE A 183 -3.08 -17.88 11.95
N VAL A 184 -3.10 -18.04 13.27
CA VAL A 184 -3.16 -16.93 14.24
C VAL A 184 -1.85 -16.81 15.02
N ASN A 185 -1.61 -15.66 15.65
CA ASN A 185 -0.38 -15.35 16.39
C ASN A 185 0.90 -15.37 15.54
N LEU A 186 0.77 -15.13 14.23
CA LEU A 186 1.91 -14.94 13.35
C LEU A 186 2.57 -13.58 13.63
N ALA A 187 3.81 -13.61 14.12
CA ALA A 187 4.64 -12.42 14.28
C ALA A 187 4.85 -11.72 12.91
N ALA A 188 5.25 -10.45 12.93
CA ALA A 188 5.56 -9.75 11.69
C ALA A 188 6.82 -10.36 11.05
N GLY A 189 6.73 -10.74 9.78
CA GLY A 189 7.88 -11.22 9.00
C GLY A 189 8.87 -10.09 8.74
N THR A 190 10.16 -10.38 8.81
CA THR A 190 11.25 -9.40 8.61
C THR A 190 12.16 -9.75 7.43
N ASN A 191 12.24 -11.03 7.07
CA ASN A 191 13.02 -11.52 5.93
C ASN A 191 12.11 -11.82 4.72
N ASP A 192 12.71 -11.88 3.53
CA ASP A 192 11.98 -12.09 2.27
C ASP A 192 11.21 -13.42 2.19
N THR A 193 11.63 -14.43 2.96
CA THR A 193 10.98 -15.75 3.01
C THR A 193 9.99 -15.92 4.16
N ASP A 194 9.80 -14.88 4.98
CA ASP A 194 8.86 -14.95 6.09
C ASP A 194 7.42 -14.78 5.59
N ALA A 195 6.49 -15.48 6.22
CA ALA A 195 5.08 -15.20 6.02
C ALA A 195 4.72 -13.83 6.64
N VAL A 196 3.94 -13.02 5.91
CA VAL A 196 3.46 -11.72 6.41
C VAL A 196 2.14 -11.88 7.17
N ASN A 197 2.00 -11.16 8.28
CA ASN A 197 0.72 -11.15 9.01
C ASN A 197 -0.26 -10.11 8.44
N TYR A 198 -1.53 -10.20 8.85
CA TYR A 198 -2.59 -9.32 8.35
C TYR A 198 -2.35 -7.82 8.64
N LYS A 199 -1.62 -7.48 9.71
CA LYS A 199 -1.24 -6.08 9.99
C LYS A 199 -0.25 -5.57 8.95
N GLN A 200 0.79 -6.32 8.63
CA GLN A 200 1.76 -5.93 7.59
C GLN A 200 1.08 -5.71 6.24
N LEU A 201 0.15 -6.60 5.87
CA LEU A 201 -0.62 -6.43 4.64
C LEU A 201 -1.46 -5.15 4.63
N LYS A 202 -2.14 -4.84 5.74
CA LYS A 202 -2.94 -3.61 5.87
C LYS A 202 -2.07 -2.34 5.85
N ASP A 203 -0.94 -2.37 6.54
CA ASP A 203 -0.03 -1.23 6.66
C ASP A 203 0.73 -0.96 5.35
N SER A 204 0.97 -2.00 4.54
CA SER A 204 1.58 -1.91 3.21
C SER A 204 0.67 -1.23 2.17
N ARG A 205 -0.63 -1.06 2.49
CA ARG A 205 -1.61 -0.53 1.55
C ARG A 205 -1.44 0.99 1.39
N THR A 206 -1.04 1.44 0.21
CA THR A 206 -0.95 2.86 -0.14
C THR A 206 -2.33 3.53 -0.04
N THR A 207 -2.39 4.70 0.60
CA THR A 207 -3.57 5.55 0.66
C THR A 207 -3.36 6.79 -0.21
N VAL A 208 -4.34 7.10 -1.07
CA VAL A 208 -4.31 8.27 -1.96
C VAL A 208 -5.51 9.15 -1.62
N THR A 209 -5.27 10.43 -1.33
CA THR A 209 -6.32 11.39 -0.96
C THR A 209 -6.10 12.73 -1.66
N SER A 210 -7.17 13.43 -2.04
CA SER A 210 -7.15 14.83 -2.49
C SER A 210 -8.22 15.57 -1.69
N GLN A 211 -7.78 16.21 -0.61
CA GLN A 211 -8.68 16.91 0.32
C GLN A 211 -9.13 18.27 -0.23
N ASP A 212 -8.32 18.87 -1.08
CA ASP A 212 -8.55 20.16 -1.74
C ASP A 212 -9.39 20.03 -3.03
N GLY A 213 -9.73 18.80 -3.44
CA GLY A 213 -10.50 18.53 -4.66
C GLY A 213 -9.75 18.81 -5.97
N SER A 214 -8.44 19.05 -5.91
CA SER A 214 -7.59 19.29 -7.08
C SER A 214 -7.41 18.04 -7.94
N VAL A 215 -7.62 16.86 -7.38
CA VAL A 215 -7.58 15.57 -8.07
C VAL A 215 -8.81 14.75 -7.70
N THR A 216 -9.60 14.40 -8.71
CA THR A 216 -10.61 13.34 -8.58
C THR A 216 -9.91 11.99 -8.59
N ILE A 217 -10.17 11.19 -7.56
CA ILE A 217 -9.62 9.83 -7.39
C ILE A 217 -10.77 8.85 -7.56
N THR A 218 -10.72 8.05 -8.62
CA THR A 218 -11.76 7.05 -8.92
C THR A 218 -11.19 5.65 -8.69
N PRO A 219 -11.53 4.98 -7.58
CA PRO A 219 -11.10 3.61 -7.33
C PRO A 219 -11.93 2.62 -8.18
N THR A 220 -11.26 1.64 -8.80
CA THR A 220 -11.89 0.51 -9.48
C THR A 220 -11.32 -0.79 -8.91
N GLN A 221 -12.18 -1.65 -8.34
CA GLN A 221 -11.76 -2.97 -7.86
C GLN A 221 -11.62 -3.95 -9.02
N ASN A 222 -10.49 -4.64 -9.08
CA ASN A 222 -10.22 -5.69 -10.06
C ASN A 222 -9.68 -6.93 -9.32
N GLY A 223 -10.61 -7.75 -8.80
CA GLY A 223 -10.29 -8.82 -7.84
C GLY A 223 -9.78 -8.24 -6.52
N ASP A 224 -8.64 -8.76 -6.04
CA ASP A 224 -8.00 -8.31 -4.80
C ASP A 224 -7.19 -6.99 -4.96
N SER A 225 -7.05 -6.48 -6.18
CA SER A 225 -6.34 -5.24 -6.48
C SER A 225 -7.30 -4.06 -6.64
N THR A 226 -6.90 -2.87 -6.17
CA THR A 226 -7.61 -1.61 -6.42
C THR A 226 -6.78 -0.75 -7.35
N ASN A 227 -7.28 -0.48 -8.55
CA ASN A 227 -6.71 0.50 -9.45
C ASN A 227 -7.27 1.89 -9.11
N TYR A 228 -6.41 2.90 -9.12
CA TYR A 228 -6.81 4.30 -8.91
C TYR A 228 -6.63 5.06 -10.22
N ASP A 229 -7.73 5.58 -10.77
CA ASP A 229 -7.68 6.55 -11.86
C ASP A 229 -7.62 7.97 -11.28
N LEU A 230 -6.62 8.75 -11.69
CA LEU A 230 -6.35 10.10 -11.18
C LEU A 230 -6.64 11.12 -12.27
N LYS A 231 -7.61 12.00 -12.00
CA LYS A 231 -7.97 13.11 -12.88
C LYS A 231 -7.79 14.44 -12.17
N VAL A 232 -6.96 15.34 -12.70
CA VAL A 232 -6.84 16.71 -12.21
C VAL A 232 -8.14 17.49 -12.49
N ASN A 233 -8.56 18.31 -11.54
CA ASN A 233 -9.80 19.10 -11.63
C ASN A 233 -9.52 20.59 -11.34
N PRO A 234 -9.97 21.52 -12.21
CA PRO A 234 -10.56 21.33 -13.54
C PRO A 234 -9.53 20.96 -14.64
N PRO A 235 -9.95 20.38 -15.77
CA PRO A 235 -9.07 19.97 -16.88
C PRO A 235 -8.44 21.13 -17.68
N LEU A 236 -8.99 22.34 -17.53
CA LEU A 236 -8.42 23.61 -17.98
C LEU A 236 -8.57 24.56 -16.79
N ASP A 237 -7.45 25.02 -16.23
CA ASP A 237 -7.49 26.01 -15.17
C ASP A 237 -8.21 27.24 -15.73
N PRO A 238 -9.34 27.71 -15.18
CA PRO A 238 -10.01 28.93 -15.63
C PRO A 238 -9.06 30.13 -15.65
N ARG A 239 -7.93 30.07 -14.92
CA ARG A 239 -6.84 31.05 -15.02
C ARG A 239 -6.15 31.06 -16.38
N VAL A 240 -6.03 29.93 -17.08
CA VAL A 240 -5.43 29.86 -18.43
C VAL A 240 -6.36 30.51 -19.46
N ASP A 241 -7.66 30.25 -19.37
CA ASP A 241 -8.66 30.90 -20.24
C ASP A 241 -8.76 32.40 -19.94
N GLN A 242 -8.78 32.78 -18.66
CA GLN A 242 -8.72 34.19 -18.24
C GLN A 242 -7.45 34.89 -18.74
N LEU A 243 -6.29 34.23 -18.64
CA LEU A 243 -5.02 34.76 -19.14
C LEU A 243 -5.02 34.91 -20.66
N ALA A 244 -5.56 33.94 -21.40
CA ALA A 244 -5.67 34.02 -22.85
C ALA A 244 -6.56 35.19 -23.28
N GLU A 245 -7.69 35.39 -22.59
CA GLU A 245 -8.58 36.53 -22.83
C GLU A 245 -7.91 37.86 -22.45
N GLU A 246 -7.19 37.91 -21.32
CA GLU A 246 -6.46 39.10 -20.87
C GLU A 246 -5.37 39.50 -21.87
N ILE A 247 -4.60 38.54 -22.39
CA ILE A 247 -3.63 38.77 -23.47
C ILE A 247 -4.34 39.30 -24.74
N GLY A 248 -5.52 38.75 -25.07
CA GLY A 248 -6.37 39.25 -26.15
C GLY A 248 -6.70 40.74 -26.00
N ARG A 249 -7.16 41.14 -24.81
CA ARG A 249 -7.50 42.54 -24.46
C ARG A 249 -6.28 43.45 -24.51
N VAL A 250 -5.16 43.04 -23.91
CA VAL A 250 -3.89 43.80 -23.93
C VAL A 250 -3.40 44.01 -25.36
N GLY A 251 -3.47 42.97 -26.21
CA GLY A 251 -3.12 43.08 -27.63
C GLY A 251 -3.99 44.08 -28.38
N ALA A 252 -5.31 44.05 -28.16
CA ALA A 252 -6.25 44.99 -28.77
C ALA A 252 -6.04 46.42 -28.29
N GLN A 253 -5.78 46.62 -26.99
CA GLN A 253 -5.47 47.93 -26.39
C GLN A 253 -4.19 48.53 -26.95
N GLY A 254 -3.14 47.73 -27.08
CA GLY A 254 -1.89 48.13 -27.72
C GLY A 254 -2.09 48.55 -29.18
N ALA A 255 -2.87 47.77 -29.93
CA ALA A 255 -3.23 48.12 -31.31
C ALA A 255 -4.04 49.43 -31.40
N ALA A 256 -5.00 49.64 -30.49
CA ALA A 256 -5.82 50.86 -30.44
C ALA A 256 -4.97 52.10 -30.11
N LEU A 257 -4.05 51.99 -29.14
CA LEU A 257 -3.11 53.07 -28.80
C LEU A 257 -2.14 53.36 -29.95
N SER A 258 -1.69 52.34 -30.67
CA SER A 258 -0.84 52.52 -31.86
C SER A 258 -1.56 53.19 -33.04
N ALA A 259 -2.90 53.16 -33.05
CA ALA A 259 -3.70 53.86 -34.05
C ALA A 259 -3.85 55.36 -33.75
N LEU A 260 -3.46 55.83 -32.56
CA LEU A 260 -3.46 57.25 -32.20
C LEU A 260 -2.35 57.98 -32.93
N LYS A 261 -2.68 58.52 -34.10
CA LYS A 261 -1.75 59.26 -34.96
C LYS A 261 -2.11 60.74 -35.00
N PRO A 262 -1.23 61.62 -34.53
CA PRO A 262 -1.44 63.05 -34.68
C PRO A 262 -1.31 63.43 -36.15
N ILE A 263 -2.12 64.40 -36.55
CA ILE A 263 -2.07 65.02 -37.88
C ILE A 263 -0.99 66.11 -37.90
N GLN A 264 -0.73 66.65 -39.09
CA GLN A 264 0.35 67.63 -39.30
C GLN A 264 0.23 68.84 -38.36
N TYR A 265 1.39 69.40 -37.97
CA TYR A 265 1.50 70.53 -37.07
C TYR A 265 0.74 71.76 -37.59
N ASP A 266 -0.16 72.31 -36.77
CA ASP A 266 -0.77 73.63 -36.96
C ASP A 266 -0.37 74.55 -35.79
N PRO A 267 0.25 75.73 -36.05
CA PRO A 267 0.67 76.67 -35.01
C PRO A 267 -0.50 77.35 -34.27
N LEU A 268 -1.71 77.41 -34.84
CA LEU A 268 -2.91 77.95 -34.18
C LEU A 268 -3.67 76.86 -33.41
N GLU A 269 -3.52 75.60 -33.80
CA GLU A 269 -4.14 74.43 -33.18
C GLU A 269 -3.08 73.39 -32.73
N PRO A 270 -2.19 73.75 -31.77
CA PRO A 270 -1.08 72.89 -31.38
C PRO A 270 -1.52 71.63 -30.60
N THR A 271 -2.74 71.60 -30.07
CA THR A 271 -3.30 70.46 -29.32
C THR A 271 -4.29 69.70 -30.17
N GLN A 272 -4.14 68.39 -30.26
CA GLN A 272 -4.97 67.49 -31.04
C GLN A 272 -5.56 66.38 -30.17
N ILE A 273 -6.79 66.00 -30.44
CA ILE A 273 -7.47 64.86 -29.83
C ILE A 273 -7.50 63.73 -30.84
N MET A 274 -7.10 62.53 -30.42
CA MET A 274 -6.99 61.34 -31.24
C MET A 274 -7.95 60.26 -30.71
N ALA A 275 -8.51 59.47 -31.63
CA ALA A 275 -9.28 58.28 -31.29
C ALA A 275 -8.75 57.10 -32.11
N GLY A 276 -8.70 55.92 -31.49
CA GLY A 276 -8.15 54.71 -32.09
C GLY A 276 -9.03 53.50 -31.79
N TYR A 277 -9.05 52.54 -32.72
CA TYR A 277 -9.70 51.25 -32.53
C TYR A 277 -8.68 50.15 -32.85
N GLY A 278 -8.63 49.13 -32.00
CA GLY A 278 -7.73 48.00 -32.13
C GLY A 278 -8.46 46.69 -31.93
N ASN A 279 -8.07 45.67 -32.68
CA ASN A 279 -8.58 44.32 -32.51
C ASN A 279 -7.42 43.32 -32.51
N TYR A 280 -7.47 42.33 -31.62
CA TYR A 280 -6.50 41.24 -31.57
C TYR A 280 -7.19 39.96 -31.09
N ARG A 281 -7.08 38.89 -31.89
CA ARG A 281 -7.65 37.55 -31.60
C ARG A 281 -9.13 37.57 -31.16
N GLY A 282 -9.94 38.47 -31.74
CA GLY A 282 -11.37 38.56 -31.44
C GLY A 282 -11.73 39.55 -30.32
N ASN A 283 -10.75 40.09 -29.60
CA ASN A 283 -10.96 41.15 -28.62
C ASN A 283 -10.80 42.53 -29.26
N SER A 284 -11.63 43.48 -28.85
CA SER A 284 -11.60 44.87 -29.35
C SER A 284 -11.35 45.86 -28.23
N ALA A 285 -10.65 46.94 -28.57
CA ALA A 285 -10.37 48.05 -27.67
C ALA A 285 -10.54 49.39 -28.39
N ILE A 286 -10.90 50.42 -27.63
CA ILE A 286 -10.94 51.80 -28.09
C ILE A 286 -9.90 52.58 -27.32
N ALA A 287 -9.24 53.51 -27.99
CA ALA A 287 -8.29 54.43 -27.40
C ALA A 287 -8.70 55.88 -27.63
N MET A 288 -8.39 56.73 -26.67
CA MET A 288 -8.45 58.18 -26.78
C MET A 288 -7.11 58.75 -26.38
N GLY A 289 -6.63 59.73 -27.13
CA GLY A 289 -5.35 60.36 -26.85
C GLY A 289 -5.35 61.85 -27.08
N VAL A 290 -4.34 62.49 -26.52
CA VAL A 290 -4.03 63.90 -26.73
C VAL A 290 -2.59 64.02 -27.19
N ALA A 291 -2.38 64.87 -28.19
CA ALA A 291 -1.07 65.24 -28.69
C ALA A 291 -0.94 66.75 -28.62
N HIS A 292 0.23 67.24 -28.22
CA HIS A 292 0.53 68.66 -28.14
C HIS A 292 1.89 68.94 -28.80
N TYR A 293 1.87 69.79 -29.80
CA TYR A 293 3.08 70.30 -30.44
C TYR A 293 3.60 71.52 -29.69
N LYS A 294 4.78 71.41 -29.07
CA LYS A 294 5.46 72.58 -28.50
C LYS A 294 5.98 73.51 -29.60
N ASN A 295 6.39 72.91 -30.70
CA ASN A 295 6.83 73.55 -31.95
C ASN A 295 6.78 72.49 -33.08
N GLU A 296 7.06 72.90 -34.31
CA GLU A 296 7.05 71.97 -35.46
C GLU A 296 8.01 70.77 -35.30
N SER A 297 9.04 70.91 -34.47
CA SER A 297 10.07 69.89 -34.25
C SER A 297 9.85 69.02 -33.01
N THR A 298 8.85 69.32 -32.17
CA THR A 298 8.65 68.65 -30.88
C THR A 298 7.18 68.36 -30.62
N LEU A 299 6.85 67.09 -30.47
CA LEU A 299 5.53 66.59 -30.15
C LEU A 299 5.57 65.82 -28.83
N ILE A 300 4.62 66.08 -27.95
CA ILE A 300 4.33 65.27 -26.76
C ILE A 300 2.97 64.64 -26.98
N HIS A 301 2.81 63.36 -26.74
CA HIS A 301 1.52 62.69 -26.85
C HIS A 301 1.31 61.69 -25.73
N GLY A 302 0.06 61.40 -25.44
CA GLY A 302 -0.33 60.35 -24.53
C GLY A 302 -1.75 59.89 -24.82
N GLY A 303 -2.07 58.68 -24.39
CA GLY A 303 -3.33 58.05 -24.68
C GLY A 303 -3.72 57.04 -23.63
N ILE A 304 -5.01 56.77 -23.56
CA ILE A 304 -5.62 55.76 -22.72
C ILE A 304 -6.47 54.86 -23.61
N SER A 305 -6.51 53.57 -23.32
CA SER A 305 -7.36 52.62 -24.05
C SER A 305 -8.04 51.62 -23.14
N TRP A 306 -9.26 51.25 -23.52
CA TRP A 306 -10.14 50.41 -22.72
C TRP A 306 -10.69 49.28 -23.59
N ALA A 307 -10.71 48.07 -23.03
CA ALA A 307 -11.23 46.86 -23.69
C ALA A 307 -12.30 46.21 -22.82
N GLY A 308 -13.57 46.38 -23.18
CA GLY A 308 -14.69 45.68 -22.54
C GLY A 308 -15.13 46.19 -21.15
N GLY A 309 -14.76 47.41 -20.75
CA GLY A 309 -15.21 48.03 -19.48
C GLY A 309 -14.11 48.81 -18.75
N SER A 310 -14.39 49.23 -17.51
CA SER A 310 -13.51 50.09 -16.70
C SER A 310 -12.35 49.37 -16.00
N SER A 311 -12.36 48.04 -15.92
CA SER A 311 -11.33 47.26 -15.20
C SER A 311 -10.10 46.92 -16.04
N HIS A 312 -10.14 47.14 -17.35
CA HIS A 312 -9.05 46.81 -18.28
C HIS A 312 -8.66 48.08 -19.02
N MET A 313 -7.79 48.88 -18.41
CA MET A 313 -7.30 50.15 -18.95
C MET A 313 -5.79 50.06 -19.21
N MET A 314 -5.35 50.62 -20.32
CA MET A 314 -3.94 50.77 -20.66
C MET A 314 -3.67 52.26 -20.92
N ALA A 315 -2.46 52.73 -20.62
CA ALA A 315 -2.05 54.11 -20.91
C ALA A 315 -0.68 54.12 -21.58
N ASN A 316 -0.46 55.09 -22.46
CA ASN A 316 0.85 55.40 -23.03
C ASN A 316 1.16 56.89 -22.95
N ALA A 317 2.45 57.22 -22.95
CA ALA A 317 2.96 58.56 -23.07
C ALA A 317 4.26 58.52 -23.88
N GLY A 318 4.48 59.52 -24.72
CA GLY A 318 5.60 59.57 -25.64
C GLY A 318 5.98 61.00 -26.00
N VAL A 319 7.24 61.16 -26.39
CA VAL A 319 7.78 62.41 -26.92
C VAL A 319 8.47 62.09 -28.25
N THR A 320 8.33 62.98 -29.23
CA THR A 320 8.93 62.84 -30.55
C THR A 320 9.62 64.15 -30.90
N TRP A 321 10.86 64.07 -31.36
CA TRP A 321 11.64 65.21 -31.84
C TRP A 321 12.22 64.94 -33.23
N LYS A 322 12.22 65.96 -34.10
CA LYS A 322 12.81 65.87 -35.45
C LYS A 322 14.32 66.14 -35.38
N VAL A 323 15.15 65.35 -36.08
CA VAL A 323 16.61 65.50 -36.16
C VAL A 323 17.05 65.59 -37.63
N GLY A 324 17.90 66.56 -37.99
CA GLY A 324 18.46 66.75 -39.34
C GLY A 324 19.21 68.09 -39.51
N ASN A 325 20.14 68.17 -40.48
CA ASN A 325 20.89 69.39 -40.79
C ASN A 325 19.99 70.45 -41.42
N ARG A 326 19.98 71.66 -40.84
CA ARG A 326 19.33 72.86 -41.39
C ARG A 326 20.42 73.75 -41.96
N ASP A 327 20.90 73.45 -43.16
CA ASP A 327 21.97 74.24 -43.77
C ASP A 327 21.47 75.66 -44.10
N SER A 328 22.16 76.65 -43.51
CA SER A 328 22.16 78.10 -43.75
C SER A 328 20.82 78.87 -43.86
N GLU A 329 20.01 78.82 -42.80
CA GLU A 329 18.80 79.64 -42.63
C GLU A 329 19.09 80.93 -41.81
N ALA A 330 20.07 81.74 -42.24
CA ALA A 330 20.54 82.94 -41.51
C ALA A 330 19.89 84.27 -41.93
N ALA A 331 19.01 84.27 -42.94
CA ALA A 331 18.34 85.48 -43.44
C ALA A 331 16.81 85.47 -43.23
N VAL A 332 16.32 84.63 -42.32
CA VAL A 332 14.89 84.45 -42.07
C VAL A 332 14.59 84.91 -40.65
N ALA A 333 13.82 85.99 -40.50
CA ALA A 333 13.48 86.58 -39.19
C ALA A 333 12.86 85.52 -38.26
N ASP A 334 13.09 85.63 -36.94
CA ASP A 334 12.68 84.64 -35.92
C ASP A 334 11.23 84.17 -35.99
N ARG A 335 10.34 84.96 -36.61
CA ARG A 335 8.92 84.63 -36.80
C ARG A 335 8.64 83.60 -37.90
N TYR A 336 9.54 83.47 -38.87
CA TYR A 336 9.47 82.51 -39.98
C TYR A 336 10.15 81.17 -39.63
N ARG A 337 10.88 81.12 -38.51
CA ARG A 337 11.65 79.97 -38.01
C ARG A 337 10.79 78.81 -37.49
N LYS A 338 9.48 79.02 -37.34
CA LYS A 338 8.53 78.07 -36.75
C LYS A 338 7.91 77.09 -37.78
N GLY A 339 8.44 77.06 -39.01
CA GLY A 339 8.06 76.11 -40.05
C GLY A 339 7.26 76.67 -41.22
N PRO A 340 7.15 75.93 -42.35
CA PRO A 340 6.49 76.35 -43.59
C PRO A 340 5.04 76.85 -43.40
N ILE A 341 4.32 76.34 -42.40
CA ILE A 341 2.94 76.76 -42.12
C ILE A 341 2.91 78.04 -41.29
N SER A 342 3.82 78.20 -40.32
CA SER A 342 3.97 79.47 -39.59
C SER A 342 4.41 80.61 -40.50
N SER A 343 5.23 80.31 -41.52
CA SER A 343 5.63 81.29 -42.53
C SER A 343 4.48 81.68 -43.45
N ALA A 344 3.55 80.76 -43.75
CA ALA A 344 2.34 81.09 -44.50
C ALA A 344 1.42 82.03 -43.72
N TYR A 345 1.21 81.77 -42.42
CA TYR A 345 0.45 82.66 -41.54
C TYR A 345 1.14 84.02 -41.33
N ALA A 346 2.47 84.03 -41.17
CA ALA A 346 3.24 85.26 -41.06
C ALA A 346 3.14 86.10 -42.35
N MET A 347 3.25 85.47 -43.53
CA MET A 347 3.03 86.14 -44.81
C MET A 347 1.60 86.67 -44.95
N GLN A 348 0.59 85.92 -44.50
CA GLN A 348 -0.80 86.37 -44.59
C GLN A 348 -1.05 87.57 -43.67
N GLN A 349 -0.46 87.59 -42.48
CA GLN A 349 -0.51 88.72 -41.57
C GLN A 349 0.24 89.93 -42.12
N GLU A 350 1.42 89.74 -42.74
CA GLU A 350 2.15 90.81 -43.44
C GLU A 350 1.39 91.32 -44.67
N MET A 351 0.76 90.45 -45.45
CA MET A 351 -0.11 90.84 -46.57
C MET A 351 -1.32 91.65 -46.10
N ALA A 352 -1.94 91.28 -44.97
CA ALA A 352 -3.03 92.05 -44.38
C ALA A 352 -2.55 93.44 -43.90
N ALA A 353 -1.40 93.51 -43.23
CA ALA A 353 -0.78 94.77 -42.80
C ALA A 353 -0.37 95.64 -44.01
N MET A 354 0.18 95.04 -45.07
CA MET A 354 0.56 95.73 -46.31
C MET A 354 -0.67 96.24 -47.08
N LYS A 355 -1.78 95.49 -47.08
CA LYS A 355 -3.07 95.94 -47.65
C LYS A 355 -3.64 97.14 -46.88
N ALA A 356 -3.50 97.15 -45.56
CA ALA A 356 -3.88 98.28 -44.71
C ALA A 356 -3.01 99.52 -44.97
N GLN A 357 -1.68 99.35 -45.13
CA GLN A 357 -0.76 100.45 -45.49
C GLN A 357 -1.06 101.00 -46.89
N ASN A 358 -1.35 100.13 -47.87
CA ASN A 358 -1.75 100.54 -49.21
C ASN A 358 -3.10 101.29 -49.23
N ALA A 359 -4.03 100.99 -48.31
CA ALA A 359 -5.25 101.76 -48.16
C ALA A 359 -4.97 103.19 -47.63
N GLY A 360 -4.03 103.34 -46.70
CA GLY A 360 -3.56 104.63 -46.19
C GLY A 360 -2.89 105.48 -47.27
N LEU A 361 -1.96 104.90 -48.04
CA LEU A 361 -1.28 105.58 -49.17
C LEU A 361 -2.26 106.06 -50.25
N LYS A 362 -3.35 105.31 -50.48
CA LYS A 362 -4.40 105.73 -51.44
C LYS A 362 -5.15 106.98 -50.98
N GLY A 363 -5.23 107.22 -49.67
CA GLY A 363 -5.74 108.46 -49.07
C GLY A 363 -4.80 109.63 -49.32
N GLU A 364 -3.50 109.47 -49.03
CA GLU A 364 -2.50 110.52 -49.28
C GLU A 364 -2.40 110.92 -50.77
N VAL A 365 -2.50 109.95 -51.69
CA VAL A 365 -2.53 110.25 -53.13
C VAL A 365 -3.80 111.00 -53.54
N SER A 366 -4.93 110.80 -52.86
CA SER A 366 -6.16 111.57 -53.10
C SER A 366 -5.99 113.03 -52.67
N ASP A 367 -5.40 113.25 -51.50
CA ASP A 367 -5.20 114.59 -50.94
C ASP A 367 -4.18 115.41 -51.77
N LEU A 368 -3.07 114.79 -52.21
CA LEU A 368 -2.11 115.41 -53.13
C LEU A 368 -2.70 115.77 -54.50
N LYS A 369 -3.72 115.04 -54.95
CA LYS A 369 -4.41 115.34 -56.21
C LYS A 369 -5.35 116.54 -56.06
N ALA A 370 -5.99 116.67 -54.91
CA ALA A 370 -6.79 117.85 -54.55
C ALA A 370 -5.91 119.11 -54.40
N GLU A 371 -4.73 118.99 -53.78
CA GLU A 371 -3.76 120.10 -53.71
C GLU A 371 -3.24 120.51 -55.09
N ASN A 372 -2.94 119.56 -55.99
CA ASN A 372 -2.51 119.87 -57.35
C ASN A 372 -3.59 120.59 -58.18
N GLU A 373 -4.86 120.24 -58.01
CA GLU A 373 -5.98 120.95 -58.64
C GLU A 373 -6.13 122.38 -58.07
N GLN A 374 -5.96 122.55 -56.76
CA GLN A 374 -5.93 123.88 -56.15
C GLN A 374 -4.73 124.72 -56.63
N MET A 375 -3.56 124.10 -56.80
CA MET A 375 -2.36 124.78 -57.30
C MET A 375 -2.52 125.17 -58.78
N LYS A 376 -3.14 124.32 -59.61
CA LYS A 376 -3.54 124.68 -60.99
C LYS A 376 -4.53 125.85 -61.01
N ALA A 377 -5.51 125.86 -60.12
CA ALA A 377 -6.47 126.96 -60.01
C ALA A 377 -5.79 128.27 -59.56
N GLN A 378 -4.82 128.21 -58.65
CA GLN A 378 -4.01 129.36 -58.24
C GLN A 378 -3.10 129.86 -59.37
N ILE A 379 -2.47 128.97 -60.14
CA ILE A 379 -1.66 129.34 -61.31
C ILE A 379 -2.53 129.97 -62.40
N ALA A 380 -3.74 129.44 -62.65
CA ALA A 380 -4.68 130.02 -63.60
C ALA A 380 -5.16 131.43 -63.14
N ALA A 381 -5.41 131.61 -61.85
CA ALA A 381 -5.76 132.92 -61.28
C ALA A 381 -4.58 133.92 -61.30
N MET A 382 -3.34 133.43 -61.21
CA MET A 382 -2.13 134.25 -61.30
C MET A 382 -1.83 134.68 -62.75
N MET A 383 -2.01 133.77 -63.72
CA MET A 383 -1.90 134.07 -65.16
C MET A 383 -2.92 135.13 -65.60
N ALA A 384 -4.18 135.01 -65.13
CA ALA A 384 -5.22 136.01 -65.36
C ALA A 384 -4.91 137.40 -64.76
N LYS A 385 -4.05 137.47 -63.74
CA LYS A 385 -3.63 138.73 -63.08
C LYS A 385 -2.36 139.34 -63.66
N LEU A 386 -1.59 138.56 -64.45
CA LEU A 386 -0.36 138.97 -65.14
C LEU A 386 -0.56 139.36 -66.62
N GLY A 387 -1.78 139.23 -67.15
CA GLY A 387 -2.11 139.67 -68.52
C GLY A 387 -1.48 138.81 -69.62
N LEU A 388 -1.23 137.53 -69.34
CA LEU A 388 -0.79 136.49 -70.29
C LEU A 388 -1.90 135.48 -70.56
#